data_AF-A0A167DPK0-F1
#
_entry.id   AF-A0A167DPK0-F1
#
_cell.length_a   1.000
_cell.length_b   1.000
_cell.length_c   1.000
_cell.angle_alpha   90.00
_cell.angle_beta   90.00
_cell.angle_gamma   90.00
#
_symmetry.space_group_name_H-M   'P 1'
#
loop_
_entity.id
_entity.type
_entity.pdbx_description
1 polymer ?
#
loop_
_entity_poly.entity_id
_entity_poly.type
_entity_poly.pdbx_seq_one_letter_code
_entity_poly.pdbx_strand_id
1 'polypeptide(L)'
;MSTMISTMYSTAMSQHIPQSLLSSPTVRVSSPGLGKPSFSHIEHVSKPTTAKVLPLKDLIAKNFSDMYAPEVLADPRLLNDIGRPKFTDRAIVDWTVNDVRSLLIVCELQPEWNGVLPVVQESGYRMMHLPLNASNEQIVDTLVSSDIYKEHNFDKRFLVQTAQYTVEAARRRIVGNQANGNEFAPLSKPEWRNIIENYLLNLGCEAQCRLDYKRVCMQLKRQKQALAKETSSHSSSSNSLLKKALLASSSTSPDFPSYLKNNMNSQKPKPSLTRHEKQVVWVQVQSQLYQRLGLDWEADELV
;
A
#
# COMPACT_ATOMS: atom_id res chain seq x y z
N MET A 1 -14.47 -29.37 4.35
CA MET A 1 -13.33 -29.35 3.42
C MET A 1 -13.09 -27.97 2.76
N SER A 2 -13.64 -26.86 3.29
CA SER A 2 -13.30 -25.49 2.86
C SER A 2 -12.22 -24.80 3.71
N THR A 3 -11.77 -25.42 4.80
CA THR A 3 -10.92 -24.77 5.80
C THR A 3 -9.43 -24.74 5.43
N MET A 4 -8.95 -25.65 4.57
CA MET A 4 -7.51 -25.75 4.27
C MET A 4 -6.99 -24.71 3.26
N ILE A 5 -7.82 -24.22 2.34
CA ILE A 5 -7.39 -23.16 1.40
C ILE A 5 -7.32 -21.80 2.11
N SER A 6 -8.14 -21.58 3.15
CA SER A 6 -8.07 -20.36 3.98
C SER A 6 -6.78 -20.30 4.79
N THR A 7 -6.30 -21.43 5.32
CA THR A 7 -5.10 -21.47 6.18
C THR A 7 -3.81 -21.08 5.44
N MET A 8 -3.71 -21.32 4.13
CA MET A 8 -2.50 -20.95 3.37
C MET A 8 -2.36 -19.43 3.13
N TYR A 9 -3.45 -18.66 3.24
CA TYR A 9 -3.45 -17.22 3.00
C TYR A 9 -3.79 -16.38 4.25
N SER A 10 -4.41 -16.97 5.28
CA SER A 10 -4.75 -16.30 6.54
C SER A 10 -3.56 -15.98 7.44
N THR A 11 -2.53 -16.82 7.48
CA THR A 11 -1.42 -16.68 8.46
C THR A 11 -0.48 -15.51 8.15
N ALA A 12 -0.63 -14.83 7.01
CA ALA A 12 0.29 -13.79 6.54
C ALA A 12 0.15 -12.42 7.23
N MET A 13 -0.86 -12.21 8.08
CA MET A 13 -1.16 -10.88 8.66
C MET A 13 -1.08 -10.83 10.19
N SER A 14 -0.86 -11.95 10.88
CA SER A 14 -1.06 -12.05 12.34
C SER A 14 0.22 -12.03 13.18
N GLN A 15 1.39 -11.66 12.64
CA GLN A 15 2.62 -11.68 13.45
C GLN A 15 3.53 -10.46 13.23
N HIS A 16 3.61 -9.69 14.33
CA HIS A 16 4.69 -8.84 14.85
C HIS A 16 5.52 -7.99 13.87
N ILE A 17 5.46 -6.68 14.07
CA ILE A 17 6.52 -5.72 13.69
C ILE A 17 7.31 -5.36 14.97
N PRO A 18 8.48 -5.97 15.25
CA PRO A 18 9.34 -5.49 16.31
C PRO A 18 10.01 -4.18 15.87
N GLN A 19 9.79 -3.11 16.63
CA GLN A 19 10.57 -1.87 16.52
C GLN A 19 11.85 -1.97 17.36
N SER A 20 12.88 -2.69 16.90
CA SER A 20 14.24 -2.54 17.46
C SER A 20 15.29 -3.24 16.60
N LEU A 21 16.52 -2.69 16.66
CA LEU A 21 17.82 -3.24 16.22
C LEU A 21 18.35 -2.78 14.85
N LEU A 22 18.90 -1.55 14.83
CA LEU A 22 19.91 -1.12 13.86
C LEU A 22 21.27 -1.06 14.56
N SER A 23 22.18 -1.97 14.24
CA SER A 23 23.61 -1.88 14.52
C SER A 23 24.36 -2.75 13.51
N SER A 24 24.96 -2.14 12.49
CA SER A 24 25.80 -2.84 11.51
C SER A 24 27.27 -2.61 11.83
N PRO A 25 28.12 -3.64 11.87
CA PRO A 25 29.56 -3.48 11.90
C PRO A 25 30.14 -3.34 10.48
N THR A 26 31.07 -2.39 10.34
CA THR A 26 31.86 -2.14 9.14
C THR A 26 32.93 -3.22 8.95
N VAL A 27 32.88 -3.97 7.86
CA VAL A 27 33.96 -4.88 7.44
C VAL A 27 34.68 -4.30 6.22
N ARG A 28 35.98 -4.00 6.40
CA ARG A 28 36.90 -3.67 5.30
C ARG A 28 37.42 -4.97 4.67
N VAL A 29 37.23 -5.13 3.36
CA VAL A 29 37.85 -6.19 2.57
C VAL A 29 38.92 -5.56 1.67
N SER A 30 40.15 -6.09 1.77
CA SER A 30 41.29 -5.76 0.93
C SER A 30 41.36 -6.73 -0.25
N SER A 31 41.60 -6.24 -1.47
CA SER A 31 41.78 -7.05 -2.69
C SER A 31 43.21 -6.97 -3.22
N PRO A 32 43.80 -8.07 -3.72
CA PRO A 32 44.99 -8.00 -4.57
C PRO A 32 44.75 -8.51 -6.01
N GLY A 33 45.38 -7.80 -6.97
CA GLY A 33 46.11 -8.35 -8.13
C GLY A 33 45.32 -8.97 -9.29
N LEU A 34 45.09 -8.25 -10.39
CA LEU A 34 45.91 -8.19 -11.63
C LEU A 34 45.96 -9.48 -12.48
N GLY A 35 45.24 -9.44 -13.61
CA GLY A 35 45.43 -10.32 -14.76
C GLY A 35 44.60 -9.81 -15.95
N LYS A 36 45.25 -9.25 -16.97
CA LYS A 36 44.61 -8.73 -18.19
C LYS A 36 44.61 -9.80 -19.29
N PRO A 37 43.46 -10.29 -19.76
CA PRO A 37 43.38 -10.96 -21.05
C PRO A 37 43.11 -9.94 -22.17
N SER A 38 43.92 -10.00 -23.22
CA SER A 38 43.75 -9.28 -24.47
C SER A 38 42.61 -9.92 -25.27
N PHE A 39 41.57 -9.14 -25.59
CA PHE A 39 40.43 -9.58 -26.41
C PHE A 39 40.46 -8.86 -27.76
N SER A 40 40.41 -9.65 -28.84
CA SER A 40 40.27 -9.20 -30.22
C SER A 40 38.91 -8.53 -30.44
N HIS A 41 38.98 -7.35 -31.04
CA HIS A 41 37.87 -6.43 -31.27
C HIS A 41 37.00 -6.95 -32.44
N ILE A 42 35.84 -7.55 -32.12
CA ILE A 42 34.76 -7.77 -33.09
C ILE A 42 33.79 -6.59 -32.94
N GLU A 43 33.85 -5.64 -33.89
CA GLU A 43 32.90 -4.52 -33.97
C GLU A 43 31.52 -5.03 -34.39
N HIS A 44 30.75 -5.56 -33.44
CA HIS A 44 29.31 -5.72 -33.60
C HIS A 44 28.67 -4.33 -33.52
N VAL A 45 28.37 -3.74 -34.68
CA VAL A 45 27.55 -2.54 -34.81
C VAL A 45 26.12 -2.85 -34.36
N SER A 46 25.87 -2.76 -33.05
CA SER A 46 24.54 -2.88 -32.45
C SER A 46 23.76 -1.60 -32.74
N LYS A 47 22.78 -1.69 -33.65
CA LYS A 47 21.81 -0.61 -33.87
C LYS A 47 21.15 -0.25 -32.52
N PRO A 48 20.95 1.04 -32.21
CA PRO A 48 20.29 1.44 -30.97
C PRO A 48 18.86 0.89 -30.94
N THR A 49 18.62 -0.06 -30.03
CA THR A 49 17.30 -0.66 -29.83
C THR A 49 16.40 0.34 -29.12
N THR A 50 15.58 1.07 -29.88
CA THR A 50 14.54 1.93 -29.31
C THR A 50 13.44 1.08 -28.69
N ALA A 51 13.03 1.39 -27.46
CA ALA A 51 11.94 0.70 -26.79
C ALA A 51 10.64 0.80 -27.61
N LYS A 52 9.93 -0.33 -27.78
CA LYS A 52 8.63 -0.36 -28.46
C LYS A 52 7.56 0.28 -27.59
N VAL A 53 6.64 1.03 -28.18
CA VAL A 53 5.43 1.51 -27.50
C VAL A 53 4.31 0.51 -27.79
N LEU A 54 3.71 -0.06 -26.75
CA LEU A 54 2.68 -1.09 -26.87
C LEU A 54 1.44 -0.71 -26.03
N PRO A 55 0.22 -1.05 -26.49
CA PRO A 55 -0.98 -0.81 -25.69
C PRO A 55 -1.04 -1.79 -24.51
N LEU A 56 -1.62 -1.35 -23.40
CA LEU A 56 -1.69 -2.09 -22.13
C LEU A 56 -2.26 -3.50 -22.27
N LYS A 57 -3.32 -3.65 -23.08
CA LYS A 57 -3.98 -4.96 -23.32
C LYS A 57 -3.05 -6.01 -23.93
N ASP A 58 -1.99 -5.60 -24.64
CA ASP A 58 -1.04 -6.50 -25.29
C ASP A 58 0.12 -6.86 -24.35
N LEU A 59 0.25 -6.16 -23.21
CA LEU A 59 1.28 -6.37 -22.20
C LEU A 59 0.80 -7.25 -21.03
N ILE A 60 -0.50 -7.31 -20.79
CA ILE A 60 -1.08 -8.12 -19.70
C ILE A 60 -1.11 -9.59 -20.13
N ALA A 61 -0.69 -10.48 -19.22
CA ALA A 61 -0.76 -11.91 -19.43
C ALA A 61 -2.21 -12.36 -19.71
N LYS A 62 -2.38 -13.20 -20.74
CA LYS A 62 -3.68 -13.80 -21.09
C LYS A 62 -3.90 -15.16 -20.43
N ASN A 63 -2.83 -15.74 -19.89
CA ASN A 63 -2.84 -17.00 -19.18
C ASN A 63 -2.14 -16.82 -17.82
N PHE A 64 -2.77 -17.36 -16.78
CA PHE A 64 -2.34 -17.25 -15.39
C PHE A 64 -2.01 -18.62 -14.78
N SER A 65 -2.01 -19.69 -15.58
CA SER A 65 -1.84 -21.06 -15.09
C SER A 65 -0.49 -21.32 -14.40
N ASP A 66 0.54 -20.52 -14.73
CA ASP A 66 1.88 -20.62 -14.18
C ASP A 66 2.17 -19.60 -13.06
N MET A 67 1.22 -18.71 -12.77
CA MET A 67 1.33 -17.68 -11.72
C MET A 67 0.85 -18.15 -10.36
N TYR A 68 0.11 -19.26 -10.30
CA TYR A 68 -0.48 -19.78 -9.08
C TYR A 68 -0.14 -21.26 -8.92
N ALA A 69 -0.11 -21.73 -7.67
CA ALA A 69 0.12 -23.14 -7.40
C ALA A 69 -1.04 -23.99 -7.96
N PRO A 70 -0.78 -25.22 -8.46
CA PRO A 70 -1.82 -26.06 -9.05
C PRO A 70 -3.02 -26.28 -8.15
N GLU A 71 -2.81 -26.36 -6.83
CA GLU A 71 -3.85 -26.56 -5.82
C GLU A 71 -4.83 -25.40 -5.75
N VAL A 72 -4.36 -24.17 -6.02
CA VAL A 72 -5.19 -22.95 -6.05
C VAL A 72 -6.06 -22.93 -7.31
N LEU A 73 -5.53 -23.47 -8.42
CA LEU A 73 -6.21 -23.53 -9.71
C LEU A 73 -7.10 -24.77 -9.86
N ALA A 74 -7.00 -25.74 -8.95
CA ALA A 74 -7.68 -27.02 -9.04
C ALA A 74 -9.21 -26.92 -8.96
N ASP A 75 -9.75 -25.89 -8.30
CA ASP A 75 -11.20 -25.65 -8.22
C ASP A 75 -11.61 -24.47 -9.11
N PRO A 76 -12.23 -24.72 -10.29
CA PRO A 76 -12.71 -23.67 -11.17
C PRO A 76 -13.73 -22.71 -10.53
N ARG A 77 -14.43 -23.14 -9.46
CA ARG A 77 -15.39 -22.29 -8.74
C ARG A 77 -14.71 -21.17 -7.96
N LEU A 78 -13.42 -21.34 -7.66
CA LEU A 78 -12.60 -20.35 -6.99
C LEU A 78 -11.88 -19.43 -7.99
N LEU A 79 -12.15 -19.55 -9.30
CA LEU A 79 -11.56 -18.70 -10.34
C LEU A 79 -12.58 -17.66 -10.85
N ASN A 80 -12.06 -16.54 -11.35
CA ASN A 80 -12.82 -15.54 -12.08
C ASN A 80 -12.85 -15.85 -13.59
N ASP A 81 -13.56 -15.03 -14.37
CA ASP A 81 -13.75 -15.23 -15.82
C ASP A 81 -12.44 -15.20 -16.63
N ILE A 82 -11.37 -14.65 -16.05
CA ILE A 82 -10.04 -14.53 -16.66
C ILE A 82 -9.12 -15.69 -16.22
N GLY A 83 -9.61 -16.60 -15.37
CA GLY A 83 -8.86 -17.76 -14.89
C GLY A 83 -7.91 -17.46 -13.71
N ARG A 84 -8.06 -16.30 -13.06
CA ARG A 84 -7.32 -15.96 -11.82
C ARG A 84 -8.16 -16.32 -10.59
N PRO A 85 -7.53 -16.59 -9.43
CA PRO A 85 -8.25 -16.84 -8.19
C PRO A 85 -9.16 -15.67 -7.80
N LYS A 86 -10.38 -15.95 -7.32
CA LYS A 86 -11.37 -14.94 -6.91
C LYS A 86 -10.85 -13.99 -5.83
N PHE A 87 -9.90 -14.42 -5.00
CA PHE A 87 -9.29 -13.56 -3.98
C PHE A 87 -8.44 -12.42 -4.56
N THR A 88 -8.13 -12.45 -5.87
CA THR A 88 -7.43 -11.35 -6.55
C THR A 88 -8.38 -10.20 -6.91
N ASP A 89 -9.69 -10.39 -6.80
CA ASP A 89 -10.68 -9.32 -6.93
C ASP A 89 -11.15 -8.90 -5.53
N ARG A 90 -10.88 -7.65 -5.17
CA ARG A 90 -11.16 -7.13 -3.82
C ARG A 90 -11.83 -5.77 -3.90
N ALA A 91 -12.84 -5.59 -3.05
CA ALA A 91 -13.52 -4.31 -2.83
C ALA A 91 -12.67 -3.36 -1.95
N ILE A 92 -11.49 -3.01 -2.44
CA ILE A 92 -10.53 -2.08 -1.83
C ILE A 92 -10.42 -0.85 -2.76
N VAL A 93 -10.20 0.33 -2.18
CA VAL A 93 -10.01 1.56 -2.96
C VAL A 93 -8.92 1.39 -4.03
N ASP A 94 -9.18 1.84 -5.26
CA ASP A 94 -8.25 1.80 -6.39
C ASP A 94 -7.67 0.41 -6.72
N TRP A 95 -8.32 -0.68 -6.27
CA TRP A 95 -7.79 -2.04 -6.40
C TRP A 95 -7.51 -2.43 -7.85
N THR A 96 -8.48 -2.25 -8.75
CA THR A 96 -8.37 -2.69 -10.15
C THR A 96 -7.18 -2.07 -10.88
N VAL A 97 -6.94 -0.76 -10.68
CA VAL A 97 -5.81 -0.07 -11.33
C VAL A 97 -4.48 -0.60 -10.81
N ASN A 98 -4.40 -0.84 -9.50
CA ASN A 98 -3.17 -1.30 -8.85
C ASN A 98 -2.90 -2.80 -9.05
N ASP A 99 -3.94 -3.62 -9.18
CA ASP A 99 -3.83 -5.00 -9.61
C ASP A 99 -3.25 -5.07 -11.03
N VAL A 100 -3.70 -4.22 -11.96
CA VAL A 100 -3.08 -4.12 -13.29
C VAL A 100 -1.61 -3.69 -13.20
N ARG A 101 -1.27 -2.68 -12.41
CA ARG A 101 0.14 -2.28 -12.20
C ARG A 101 0.99 -3.44 -11.67
N SER A 102 0.44 -4.27 -10.79
CA SER A 102 1.10 -5.47 -10.28
C SER A 102 1.36 -6.53 -11.36
N LEU A 103 0.51 -6.60 -12.39
CA LEU A 103 0.66 -7.51 -13.54
C LEU A 103 1.72 -7.05 -14.53
N LEU A 104 2.12 -5.76 -14.50
CA LEU A 104 3.17 -5.19 -15.35
C LEU A 104 4.58 -5.36 -14.77
N ILE A 105 4.69 -5.92 -13.57
CA ILE A 105 5.95 -6.44 -13.06
C ILE A 105 6.09 -7.84 -13.65
N VAL A 106 7.11 -8.09 -14.46
CA VAL A 106 7.32 -9.36 -15.18
C VAL A 106 8.60 -10.04 -14.74
N CYS A 107 8.60 -11.37 -14.69
CA CYS A 107 9.78 -12.14 -14.32
C CYS A 107 10.76 -12.37 -15.48
N GLU A 108 10.26 -12.37 -16.71
CA GLU A 108 11.02 -12.64 -17.93
C GLU A 108 10.70 -11.59 -18.99
N LEU A 109 11.72 -11.20 -19.75
CA LEU A 109 11.55 -10.35 -20.92
C LEU A 109 11.10 -11.20 -22.10
N GLN A 110 10.03 -10.78 -22.78
CA GLN A 110 9.59 -11.49 -23.97
C GLN A 110 10.62 -11.38 -25.09
N PRO A 111 10.85 -12.44 -25.89
CA PRO A 111 11.82 -12.41 -26.99
C PRO A 111 11.59 -11.25 -27.96
N GLU A 112 10.33 -10.93 -28.26
CA GLU A 112 9.95 -9.84 -29.16
C GLU A 112 10.28 -8.44 -28.64
N TRP A 113 10.65 -8.29 -27.36
CA TRP A 113 11.08 -7.03 -26.76
C TRP A 113 12.56 -6.74 -26.98
N ASN A 114 13.32 -7.65 -27.58
CA ASN A 114 14.74 -7.48 -27.92
C ASN A 114 15.59 -7.02 -26.70
N GLY A 115 15.28 -7.55 -25.51
CA GLY A 115 15.99 -7.23 -24.26
C GLY A 115 15.67 -5.86 -23.65
N VAL A 116 14.68 -5.11 -24.17
CA VAL A 116 14.29 -3.79 -23.65
C VAL A 116 12.81 -3.79 -23.31
N LEU A 117 12.45 -3.42 -22.07
CA LEU A 117 11.05 -3.32 -21.67
C LEU A 117 10.29 -2.32 -22.56
N PRO A 118 9.08 -2.66 -23.02
CA PRO A 118 8.26 -1.74 -23.81
C PRO A 118 7.73 -0.60 -22.95
N VAL A 119 7.46 0.53 -23.59
CA VAL A 119 6.76 1.67 -23.00
C VAL A 119 5.26 1.43 -23.16
N VAL A 120 4.52 1.54 -22.06
CA VAL A 120 3.05 1.43 -22.09
C VAL A 120 2.46 2.68 -22.73
N GLN A 121 1.56 2.52 -23.70
CA GLN A 121 0.92 3.63 -24.40
C GLN A 121 0.04 4.47 -23.45
N GLU A 122 -0.65 3.82 -22.53
CA GLU A 122 -1.56 4.43 -21.56
C GLU A 122 -0.78 5.07 -20.40
N SER A 123 -1.11 6.32 -20.10
CA SER A 123 -0.48 7.06 -19.00
C SER A 123 -0.75 6.40 -17.64
N GLY A 124 0.25 6.42 -16.77
CA GLY A 124 0.11 5.95 -15.40
C GLY A 124 0.43 4.46 -15.18
N TYR A 125 0.82 3.76 -16.25
CA TYR A 125 1.32 2.39 -16.24
C TYR A 125 2.79 2.34 -16.66
N ARG A 126 3.54 1.43 -16.07
CA ARG A 126 4.97 1.24 -16.35
C ARG A 126 5.31 -0.24 -16.20
N MET A 127 6.04 -0.77 -17.18
CA MET A 127 6.61 -2.11 -17.11
C MET A 127 7.82 -2.13 -16.17
N MET A 128 7.95 -3.21 -15.39
CA MET A 128 9.12 -3.45 -14.54
C MET A 128 9.57 -4.88 -14.69
N HIS A 129 10.88 -5.12 -14.61
CA HIS A 129 11.46 -6.46 -14.66
C HIS A 129 11.95 -6.87 -13.28
N LEU A 130 11.46 -8.00 -12.79
CA LEU A 130 11.85 -8.59 -11.51
C LEU A 130 12.12 -10.09 -11.69
N PRO A 131 13.37 -10.50 -11.95
CA PRO A 131 13.68 -11.89 -12.26
C PRO A 131 13.50 -12.82 -11.05
N LEU A 132 13.28 -14.10 -11.32
CA LEU A 132 13.04 -15.12 -10.27
C LEU A 132 14.24 -15.36 -9.35
N ASN A 133 15.45 -15.06 -9.83
CA ASN A 133 16.69 -15.14 -9.05
C ASN A 133 17.08 -13.80 -8.41
N ALA A 134 16.16 -12.82 -8.34
CA ALA A 134 16.42 -11.54 -7.69
C ALA A 134 16.76 -11.72 -6.20
N SER A 135 17.71 -10.93 -5.71
CA SER A 135 18.00 -10.85 -4.28
C SER A 135 16.85 -10.19 -3.52
N ASN A 136 16.82 -10.35 -2.20
CA ASN A 136 15.79 -9.71 -1.37
C ASN A 136 15.82 -8.18 -1.51
N GLU A 137 17.01 -7.59 -1.59
CA GLU A 137 17.21 -6.16 -1.82
C GLU A 137 16.64 -5.73 -3.17
N GLN A 138 16.91 -6.49 -4.24
CA GLN A 138 16.37 -6.21 -5.57
C GLN A 138 14.84 -6.30 -5.60
N ILE A 139 14.26 -7.28 -4.90
CA ILE A 139 12.80 -7.41 -4.77
C ILE A 139 12.24 -6.19 -4.03
N VAL A 140 12.83 -5.83 -2.88
CA VAL A 140 12.40 -4.66 -2.09
C VAL A 140 12.49 -3.38 -2.91
N ASP A 141 13.64 -3.12 -3.55
CA ASP A 141 13.84 -1.93 -4.37
C ASP A 141 12.85 -1.85 -5.54
N THR A 142 12.55 -2.99 -6.17
CA THR A 142 11.57 -3.06 -7.25
C THR A 142 10.16 -2.76 -6.76
N LEU A 143 9.74 -3.35 -5.64
CA LEU A 143 8.42 -3.10 -5.05
C LEU A 143 8.25 -1.64 -4.62
N VAL A 144 9.24 -1.09 -3.91
CA VAL A 144 9.24 0.30 -3.41
C VAL A 144 9.26 1.31 -4.54
N SER A 145 10.00 1.02 -5.62
CA SER A 145 10.07 1.90 -6.78
C SER A 145 8.89 1.75 -7.73
N SER A 146 7.97 0.80 -7.49
CA SER A 146 6.82 0.55 -8.35
C SER A 146 5.76 1.65 -8.31
N ASP A 147 4.85 1.63 -9.28
CA ASP A 147 3.73 2.58 -9.35
C ASP A 147 2.50 2.12 -8.53
N ILE A 148 2.63 1.00 -7.80
CA ILE A 148 1.53 0.43 -7.01
C ILE A 148 1.14 1.41 -5.89
N TYR A 149 -0.13 1.79 -5.87
CA TYR A 149 -0.76 2.76 -4.97
C TYR A 149 -0.08 4.15 -4.92
N LYS A 150 0.57 4.57 -6.01
CA LYS A 150 1.28 5.88 -6.05
C LYS A 150 0.39 7.08 -5.73
N GLU A 151 -0.91 7.01 -6.02
CA GLU A 151 -1.89 8.07 -5.73
C GLU A 151 -2.09 8.36 -4.23
N HIS A 152 -1.75 7.40 -3.35
CA HIS A 152 -1.89 7.57 -1.90
C HIS A 152 -0.67 8.23 -1.24
N ASN A 153 0.39 8.49 -2.01
CA ASN A 153 1.61 9.20 -1.55
C ASN A 153 2.15 8.63 -0.24
N PHE A 154 2.26 7.30 -0.17
CA PHE A 154 2.90 6.65 0.96
C PHE A 154 4.34 7.13 1.13
N ASP A 155 4.77 7.30 2.37
CA ASP A 155 6.13 7.67 2.64
C ASP A 155 7.08 6.52 2.29
N LYS A 156 8.29 6.86 1.81
CA LYS A 156 9.27 5.87 1.36
C LYS A 156 9.63 4.87 2.46
N ARG A 157 9.63 5.28 3.73
CA ARG A 157 9.98 4.41 4.85
C ARG A 157 8.91 3.34 5.04
N PHE A 158 7.63 3.71 5.02
CA PHE A 158 6.52 2.77 5.04
C PHE A 158 6.62 1.77 3.88
N LEU A 159 6.83 2.25 2.64
CA LEU A 159 6.97 1.36 1.47
C LEU A 159 8.09 0.33 1.65
N VAL A 160 9.25 0.76 2.14
CA VAL A 160 10.41 -0.13 2.40
C VAL A 160 10.07 -1.15 3.47
N GLN A 161 9.49 -0.73 4.60
CA GLN A 161 9.13 -1.63 5.69
C GLN A 161 8.10 -2.68 5.24
N THR A 162 7.06 -2.26 4.51
CA THR A 162 6.04 -3.18 3.97
C THR A 162 6.66 -4.17 2.97
N ALA A 163 7.56 -3.72 2.11
CA ALA A 163 8.25 -4.59 1.15
C ALA A 163 9.15 -5.61 1.86
N GLN A 164 9.99 -5.15 2.80
CA GLN A 164 10.87 -6.01 3.59
C GLN A 164 10.08 -7.09 4.33
N TYR A 165 9.04 -6.68 5.07
CA TYR A 165 8.16 -7.61 5.77
C TYR A 165 7.55 -8.66 4.83
N THR A 166 7.05 -8.22 3.67
CA THR A 166 6.43 -9.10 2.68
C THR A 166 7.42 -10.14 2.15
N VAL A 167 8.65 -9.72 1.84
CA VAL A 167 9.71 -10.61 1.35
C VAL A 167 10.16 -11.58 2.43
N GLU A 168 10.42 -11.12 3.65
CA GLU A 168 10.81 -11.96 4.78
C GLU A 168 9.73 -13.00 5.13
N ALA A 169 8.46 -12.61 5.16
CA ALA A 169 7.35 -13.51 5.41
C ALA A 169 7.19 -14.56 4.31
N ALA A 170 7.48 -14.22 3.05
CA ALA A 170 7.54 -15.19 1.97
C ALA A 170 8.72 -16.15 2.15
N ARG A 171 9.93 -15.65 2.37
CA ARG A 171 11.14 -16.47 2.57
C ARG A 171 11.01 -17.45 3.73
N ARG A 172 10.45 -17.01 4.87
CA ARG A 172 10.17 -17.89 6.02
C ARG A 172 9.27 -19.08 5.65
N ARG A 173 8.25 -18.87 4.80
CA ARG A 173 7.35 -19.95 4.34
C ARG A 173 8.06 -20.93 3.41
N ILE A 174 8.92 -20.42 2.52
CA ILE A 174 9.71 -21.25 1.60
C ILE A 174 10.65 -22.16 2.39
N VAL A 175 11.38 -21.59 3.35
CA VAL A 175 12.31 -22.34 4.22
C VAL A 175 11.56 -23.36 5.07
N GLY A 176 10.42 -23.00 5.65
CA GLY A 176 9.60 -23.92 6.46
C GLY A 176 9.05 -25.12 5.68
N ASN A 177 8.80 -24.94 4.38
CA ASN A 177 8.30 -25.99 3.49
C ASN A 177 9.42 -26.85 2.86
N GLN A 178 10.66 -26.36 2.82
CA GLN A 178 11.80 -27.09 2.24
C GLN A 178 12.71 -27.65 3.33
N ALA A 179 12.83 -28.98 3.40
CA ALA A 179 13.66 -29.67 4.40
C ALA A 179 15.16 -29.26 4.41
N ASN A 180 15.67 -28.64 3.33
CA ASN A 180 17.05 -28.17 3.19
C ASN A 180 17.13 -26.72 2.68
N GLY A 181 16.15 -25.87 3.02
CA GLY A 181 15.93 -24.56 2.40
C GLY A 181 17.16 -23.63 2.41
N ASN A 182 17.75 -23.40 1.24
CA ASN A 182 18.68 -22.30 1.03
C ASN A 182 17.88 -21.00 0.90
N GLU A 183 18.12 -20.03 1.79
CA GLU A 183 17.46 -18.72 1.75
C GLU A 183 17.63 -18.01 0.40
N PHE A 184 18.72 -18.32 -0.30
CA PHE A 184 19.08 -17.77 -1.61
C PHE A 184 18.59 -18.59 -2.80
N ALA A 185 17.69 -19.57 -2.59
CA ALA A 185 17.08 -20.29 -3.70
C ALA A 185 16.28 -19.31 -4.60
N PRO A 186 16.35 -19.48 -5.94
CA PRO A 186 15.47 -18.78 -6.86
C PRO A 186 14.01 -19.02 -6.49
N LEU A 187 13.18 -17.98 -6.60
CA LEU A 187 11.74 -18.08 -6.37
C LEU A 187 11.10 -18.88 -7.50
N SER A 188 10.16 -19.76 -7.18
CA SER A 188 9.20 -20.22 -8.17
C SER A 188 8.27 -19.07 -8.59
N LYS A 189 7.68 -19.17 -9.79
CA LYS A 189 6.76 -18.15 -10.29
C LYS A 189 5.54 -17.91 -9.37
N PRO A 190 4.92 -18.94 -8.75
CA PRO A 190 3.89 -18.73 -7.74
C PRO A 190 4.36 -17.99 -6.47
N GLU A 191 5.56 -18.29 -5.97
CA GLU A 191 6.13 -17.60 -4.80
C GLU A 191 6.42 -16.13 -5.12
N TRP A 192 7.03 -15.88 -6.28
CA TRP A 192 7.28 -14.53 -6.81
C TRP A 192 5.98 -13.73 -6.96
N ARG A 193 4.93 -14.34 -7.53
CA ARG A 193 3.63 -13.71 -7.68
C ARG A 193 3.01 -13.40 -6.32
N ASN A 194 3.11 -14.34 -5.38
CA ASN A 194 2.56 -14.16 -4.03
C ASN A 194 3.21 -12.98 -3.29
N ILE A 195 4.51 -12.75 -3.46
CA ILE A 195 5.20 -11.58 -2.89
C ILE A 195 4.58 -10.28 -3.43
N ILE A 196 4.42 -10.17 -4.75
CA ILE A 196 3.86 -8.97 -5.39
C ILE A 196 2.41 -8.74 -4.95
N GLU A 197 1.58 -9.78 -4.93
CA GLU A 197 0.16 -9.68 -4.52
C GLU A 197 -0.01 -9.34 -3.04
N ASN A 198 0.83 -9.87 -2.16
CA ASN A 198 0.80 -9.51 -0.75
C ASN A 198 1.25 -8.06 -0.53
N TYR A 199 2.25 -7.59 -1.27
CA TYR A 199 2.65 -6.19 -1.22
C TYR A 199 1.51 -5.27 -1.67
N LEU A 200 0.87 -5.59 -2.81
CA LEU A 200 -0.32 -4.91 -3.31
C LEU A 200 -1.45 -4.90 -2.25
N LEU A 201 -1.73 -6.04 -1.63
CA LEU A 201 -2.76 -6.17 -0.60
C LEU A 201 -2.47 -5.29 0.61
N ASN A 202 -1.23 -5.30 1.11
CA ASN A 202 -0.81 -4.47 2.24
C ASN A 202 -1.00 -2.98 1.96
N LEU A 203 -0.56 -2.51 0.79
CA LEU A 203 -0.74 -1.11 0.39
C LEU A 203 -2.23 -0.75 0.26
N GLY A 204 -3.04 -1.66 -0.30
CA GLY A 204 -4.48 -1.45 -0.44
C GLY A 204 -5.21 -1.40 0.90
N CYS A 205 -4.86 -2.28 1.83
CA CYS A 205 -5.40 -2.26 3.18
C CYS A 205 -5.08 -0.93 3.88
N GLU A 206 -3.83 -0.47 3.82
CA GLU A 206 -3.44 0.81 4.40
C GLU A 206 -4.19 1.99 3.76
N ALA A 207 -4.28 2.03 2.43
CA ALA A 207 -5.00 3.07 1.69
C ALA A 207 -6.48 3.16 2.15
N GLN A 208 -7.14 2.01 2.20
CA GLN A 208 -8.54 1.91 2.62
C GLN A 208 -8.70 2.31 4.10
N CYS A 209 -7.83 1.82 4.99
CA CYS A 209 -7.83 2.18 6.41
C CYS A 209 -7.71 3.70 6.61
N ARG A 210 -6.81 4.39 5.89
CA ARG A 210 -6.66 5.86 5.98
C ARG A 210 -7.95 6.59 5.61
N LEU A 211 -8.63 6.14 4.56
CA LEU A 211 -9.88 6.76 4.10
C LEU A 211 -11.02 6.54 5.11
N ASP A 212 -11.18 5.31 5.57
CA ASP A 212 -12.23 4.96 6.52
C ASP A 212 -12.00 5.64 7.88
N TYR A 213 -10.75 5.67 8.35
CA TYR A 213 -10.34 6.39 9.55
C TYR A 213 -10.70 7.89 9.47
N LYS A 214 -10.39 8.53 8.34
CA LYS A 214 -10.76 9.94 8.11
C LYS A 214 -12.27 10.13 8.12
N ARG A 215 -13.03 9.23 7.50
CA ARG A 215 -14.51 9.27 7.47
C ARG A 215 -15.09 9.18 8.88
N VAL A 216 -14.67 8.19 9.67
CA VAL A 216 -15.16 8.00 11.04
C VAL A 216 -14.76 9.17 11.95
N CYS A 217 -13.51 9.65 11.84
CA CYS A 217 -13.07 10.83 12.59
C CYS A 217 -13.91 12.08 12.28
N MET A 218 -14.29 12.30 11.02
CA MET A 218 -15.17 13.42 10.65
C MET A 218 -16.58 13.26 11.23
N GLN A 219 -17.12 12.03 11.21
CA GLN A 219 -18.44 11.74 11.77
C GLN A 219 -18.47 11.99 13.29
N LEU A 220 -17.50 11.48 14.04
CA LEU A 220 -17.41 11.69 15.49
C LEU A 220 -17.27 13.17 15.86
N LYS A 221 -16.49 13.94 15.09
CA LYS A 221 -16.39 15.40 15.28
C LYS A 221 -17.72 16.09 15.06
N ARG A 222 -18.49 15.70 14.05
CA ARG A 222 -19.84 16.25 13.78
C ARG A 222 -20.81 15.92 14.92
N GLN A 223 -20.77 14.68 15.43
CA GLN A 223 -21.61 14.27 16.57
C GLN A 223 -21.28 15.07 17.83
N LYS A 224 -20.00 15.24 18.18
CA LYS A 224 -19.59 16.07 19.32
C LYS A 224 -20.02 17.54 19.18
N GLN A 225 -19.98 18.09 17.96
CA GLN A 225 -20.47 19.45 17.69
C GLN A 225 -21.98 19.58 17.90
N ALA A 226 -22.76 18.57 17.51
CA ALA A 226 -24.20 18.56 17.70
C ALA A 226 -24.57 18.52 19.19
N LEU A 227 -23.95 17.61 19.95
CA LEU A 227 -24.16 17.48 21.41
C LEU A 227 -23.77 18.75 22.18
N ALA A 228 -22.68 19.42 21.78
CA ALA A 228 -22.27 20.69 22.37
C ALA A 228 -23.26 21.84 22.09
N LYS A 229 -24.03 21.79 20.99
CA LYS A 229 -25.08 22.77 20.70
C LYS A 229 -26.32 22.54 21.55
N GLU A 230 -26.76 21.29 21.70
CA GLU A 230 -27.94 20.92 22.49
C GLU A 230 -27.78 21.26 23.98
N THR A 231 -26.60 21.00 24.55
CA THR A 231 -26.27 21.36 25.93
C THR A 231 -26.25 22.88 26.17
N SER A 232 -25.93 23.68 25.14
CA SER A 232 -25.93 25.14 25.23
C SER A 232 -27.32 25.78 25.11
N SER A 233 -28.33 25.06 24.61
CA SER A 233 -29.69 25.60 24.42
C SER A 233 -30.58 25.61 25.67
N HIS A 234 -30.17 25.00 26.79
CA HIS A 234 -30.96 24.96 28.03
C HIS A 234 -30.52 25.96 29.12
N SER A 235 -29.54 26.84 28.84
CA SER A 235 -29.25 28.00 29.69
C SER A 235 -29.43 29.30 28.91
N SER A 236 -30.45 30.09 29.27
CA SER A 236 -30.88 31.38 28.69
C SER A 236 -31.55 31.30 27.30
N SER A 237 -32.87 31.09 27.20
CA SER A 237 -33.87 32.16 27.31
C SER A 237 -33.29 33.57 27.12
N SER A 238 -33.63 34.22 25.99
CA SER A 238 -33.73 35.68 25.80
C SER A 238 -32.69 36.53 25.05
N ASN A 239 -31.65 36.07 24.33
CA ASN A 239 -30.69 37.04 23.74
C ASN A 239 -29.92 36.67 22.44
N SER A 240 -30.56 36.48 21.27
CA SER A 240 -29.77 36.36 20.01
C SER A 240 -30.24 37.13 18.77
N LEU A 241 -31.50 37.58 18.69
CA LEU A 241 -31.95 38.42 17.58
C LEU A 241 -31.81 39.91 17.89
N LEU A 242 -32.24 40.36 19.08
CA LEU A 242 -32.14 41.77 19.48
C LEU A 242 -30.67 42.24 19.60
N LYS A 243 -29.79 41.38 20.13
CA LYS A 243 -28.36 41.68 20.28
C LYS A 243 -27.62 41.71 18.94
N LYS A 244 -28.02 40.87 17.98
CA LYS A 244 -27.53 40.92 16.59
C LYS A 244 -28.03 42.15 15.84
N ALA A 245 -29.29 42.54 16.05
CA ALA A 245 -29.86 43.75 15.48
C ALA A 245 -29.17 45.01 16.04
N LEU A 246 -29.00 45.11 17.36
CA LEU A 246 -28.33 46.24 18.01
C LEU A 246 -26.86 46.41 17.60
N LEU A 247 -26.13 45.32 17.38
CA LEU A 247 -24.73 45.38 16.91
C LEU A 247 -24.61 45.67 15.40
N ALA A 248 -25.64 45.35 14.60
CA ALA A 248 -25.70 45.71 13.19
C ALA A 248 -26.02 47.20 12.99
N SER A 249 -26.73 47.84 13.93
CA SER A 249 -27.08 49.26 13.88
C SER A 249 -25.93 50.22 14.20
N SER A 250 -24.85 49.75 14.86
CA SER A 250 -23.73 50.62 15.31
C SER A 250 -22.57 50.75 14.32
N SER A 251 -22.71 50.28 13.08
CA SER A 251 -21.61 50.16 12.10
C SER A 251 -21.75 51.08 10.87
N THR A 252 -22.34 52.27 11.02
CA THR A 252 -22.41 53.28 9.94
C THR A 252 -21.42 54.43 10.10
N SER A 253 -20.50 54.38 11.08
CA SER A 253 -19.43 55.38 11.21
C SER A 253 -18.11 54.88 10.63
N PRO A 254 -17.47 55.62 9.69
CA PRO A 254 -16.26 55.18 8.98
C PRO A 254 -14.96 55.20 9.81
N ASP A 255 -14.97 55.67 11.06
CA ASP A 255 -13.73 55.89 11.85
C ASP A 255 -13.56 54.98 13.09
N PHE A 256 -14.21 53.81 13.13
CA PHE A 256 -14.03 52.90 14.27
C PHE A 256 -12.76 52.04 14.14
N PRO A 257 -11.84 52.05 15.13
CA PRO A 257 -10.57 51.34 15.00
C PRO A 257 -10.75 49.82 14.98
N SER A 258 -10.24 49.19 13.92
CA SER A 258 -10.35 47.75 13.62
C SER A 258 -9.65 46.82 14.64
N TYR A 259 -8.86 47.36 15.57
CA TYR A 259 -8.07 46.56 16.52
C TYR A 259 -8.87 46.02 17.73
N LEU A 260 -10.06 46.54 18.04
CA LEU A 260 -10.89 46.03 19.15
C LEU A 260 -11.80 44.86 18.78
N LYS A 261 -11.95 44.53 17.49
CA LYS A 261 -12.83 43.43 17.02
C LYS A 261 -12.18 42.04 17.13
N ASN A 262 -10.87 41.96 17.36
CA ASN A 262 -10.13 40.69 17.40
C ASN A 262 -10.13 39.99 18.77
N ASN A 263 -10.67 40.60 19.84
CA ASN A 263 -10.49 40.08 21.20
C ASN A 263 -11.73 39.49 21.90
N MET A 264 -12.91 39.49 21.24
CA MET A 264 -14.15 38.89 21.80
C MET A 264 -14.66 37.62 21.11
N ASN A 265 -13.95 37.12 20.09
CA ASN A 265 -14.12 35.72 19.66
C ASN A 265 -13.29 34.82 20.60
N SER A 266 -13.70 34.76 21.86
CA SER A 266 -13.26 33.74 22.80
C SER A 266 -13.41 32.39 22.11
N GLN A 267 -12.27 31.79 21.81
CA GLN A 267 -12.13 30.55 21.07
C GLN A 267 -12.95 29.47 21.78
N LYS A 268 -14.21 29.26 21.36
CA LYS A 268 -14.91 28.05 21.73
C LYS A 268 -14.02 26.90 21.24
N PRO A 269 -13.56 26.01 22.13
CA PRO A 269 -12.61 24.97 21.76
C PRO A 269 -13.22 24.18 20.60
N LYS A 270 -12.55 24.19 19.44
CA LYS A 270 -12.98 23.38 18.29
C LYS A 270 -12.97 21.93 18.77
N PRO A 271 -14.09 21.19 18.69
CA PRO A 271 -14.14 19.83 19.20
C PRO A 271 -13.12 18.97 18.45
N SER A 272 -12.10 18.55 19.18
CA SER A 272 -11.03 17.68 18.72
C SER A 272 -11.20 16.29 19.34
N LEU A 273 -10.87 15.26 18.58
CA LEU A 273 -10.76 13.92 19.12
C LEU A 273 -9.46 13.79 19.92
N THR A 274 -9.55 13.15 21.08
CA THR A 274 -8.37 12.84 21.90
C THR A 274 -7.48 11.82 21.18
N ARG A 275 -6.23 11.69 21.62
CA ARG A 275 -5.30 10.69 21.07
C ARG A 275 -5.84 9.26 21.26
N HIS A 276 -6.41 8.97 22.42
CA HIS A 276 -7.01 7.67 22.71
C HIS A 276 -8.20 7.37 21.79
N GLU A 277 -9.12 8.33 21.59
CA GLU A 277 -10.25 8.17 20.67
C GLU A 277 -9.79 7.87 19.24
N LYS A 278 -8.75 8.56 18.78
CA LYS A 278 -8.15 8.31 17.46
C LYS A 278 -7.58 6.89 17.37
N GLN A 279 -6.89 6.43 18.40
CA GLN A 279 -6.33 5.07 18.43
C GLN A 279 -7.45 4.02 18.36
N VAL A 280 -8.52 4.19 19.15
CA VAL A 280 -9.68 3.28 19.13
C VAL A 280 -10.33 3.25 17.75
N VAL A 281 -10.53 4.40 17.12
CA VAL A 281 -11.10 4.49 15.76
C VAL A 281 -10.19 3.81 14.73
N TRP A 282 -8.87 3.96 14.84
CA TRP A 282 -7.92 3.31 13.95
C TRP A 282 -8.02 1.78 14.04
N VAL A 283 -7.93 1.23 15.25
CA VAL A 283 -8.05 -0.22 15.50
C VAL A 283 -9.39 -0.74 15.00
N GLN A 284 -10.49 -0.03 15.30
CA GLN A 284 -11.83 -0.43 14.86
C GLN A 284 -11.94 -0.49 13.33
N VAL A 285 -11.45 0.52 12.62
CA VAL A 285 -11.48 0.57 11.16
C VAL A 285 -10.65 -0.57 10.56
N GLN A 286 -9.47 -0.83 11.13
CA GLN A 286 -8.61 -1.91 10.69
C GLN A 286 -9.29 -3.27 10.89
N SER A 287 -9.79 -3.58 12.10
CA SER A 287 -10.54 -4.83 12.37
C SER A 287 -11.70 -5.04 11.39
N GLN A 288 -12.51 -3.99 11.16
CA GLN A 288 -13.64 -4.06 10.23
C GLN A 288 -13.20 -4.32 8.79
N LEU A 289 -12.09 -3.72 8.35
CA LEU A 289 -11.55 -3.95 7.02
C LEU A 289 -11.08 -5.39 6.84
N TYR A 290 -10.26 -5.90 7.77
CA TYR A 290 -9.72 -7.25 7.68
C TYR A 290 -10.82 -8.30 7.75
N GLN A 291 -11.80 -8.13 8.65
CA GLN A 291 -12.98 -8.99 8.72
C GLN A 291 -13.76 -9.00 7.40
N ARG A 292 -13.99 -7.83 6.79
CA ARG A 292 -14.69 -7.71 5.50
C ARG A 292 -13.94 -8.39 4.36
N LEU A 293 -12.62 -8.43 4.42
CA LEU A 293 -11.76 -9.09 3.42
C LEU A 293 -11.54 -10.58 3.69
N GLY A 294 -12.09 -11.11 4.79
CA GLY A 294 -11.87 -12.50 5.21
C GLY A 294 -10.40 -12.79 5.54
N LEU A 295 -9.67 -11.80 6.07
CA LEU A 295 -8.29 -11.93 6.49
C LEU A 295 -8.25 -12.14 8.01
N ASP A 296 -7.52 -13.15 8.45
CA ASP A 296 -7.30 -13.39 9.88
C ASP A 296 -6.26 -12.38 10.40
N TRP A 297 -6.73 -11.35 11.10
CA TRP A 297 -5.90 -10.34 11.74
C TRP A 297 -6.35 -10.11 13.18
N GLU A 298 -5.38 -10.04 14.08
CA GLU A 298 -5.57 -9.76 15.48
C GLU A 298 -4.89 -8.43 15.84
N ALA A 299 -5.56 -7.60 16.63
CA ALA A 299 -5.00 -6.35 17.11
C ALA A 299 -3.93 -6.62 18.17
N ASP A 300 -2.85 -5.84 18.14
CA ASP A 300 -1.88 -5.84 19.23
C ASP A 300 -2.60 -5.47 20.55
N GLU A 301 -2.27 -6.18 21.63
CA GLU A 301 -2.70 -5.80 22.97
C GLU A 301 -2.21 -4.37 23.25
N LEU A 302 -3.16 -3.47 23.52
CA LEU A 302 -2.89 -2.08 23.80
C LEU A 302 -2.11 -1.97 25.12
N VAL A 303 -0.79 -1.79 25.04
CA VAL A 303 0.08 -1.44 26.18
C VAL A 303 -0.04 0.04 26.51
#